data_AF-A0A9E5RJC6-F1
#
_entry.id   AF-A0A9E5RJC6-F1
#
_cell.length_a   1.000
_cell.length_b   1.000
_cell.length_c   1.000
_cell.angle_alpha   90.00
_cell.angle_beta   90.00
_cell.angle_gamma   90.00
#
_symmetry.space_group_name_H-M   'P 1'
#
loop_
_entity.id
_entity.type
_entity.pdbx_description
1 polymer ?
#
loop_
_entity_poly.entity_id
_entity_poly.type
_entity_poly.pdbx_seq_one_letter_code
_entity_poly.pdbx_strand_id
1 'polypeptide(L)'
;MASFRFLLALITLSLAFPLGTVAQPAPENEAALLREMLRARYAFDGQENVQILVGQLPESLPDDLPLPEEAQIIGSIVKTGSIAGGTDSTEILLRVNQSPEETYSLYQQQLLDEGWQVEEAPEIDGGFLARDAVNSPQVSSSRNSFGSFCSPSQTAHLYIDTAQSQTNSSAILKLTLNSVYSETQPLFPFECSLGIEYAPLPALTLPANAKFISGGSSSFSNDEASSDAVIETDLDAESLINHYANQLQQAGWTQVETSEVGLSRWSFQDEEGRDWQSLLIIAEIPGIPDQYASYVRVLRRSPNNS
;
A
#
# COMPACT_ATOMS: atom_id res chain seq x y z
N MET A 1 -80.88 21.31 36.96
CA MET A 1 -80.50 19.97 36.44
C MET A 1 -79.04 20.05 36.03
N ALA A 2 -78.22 19.14 36.54
CA ALA A 2 -76.77 19.23 36.59
C ALA A 2 -76.10 18.99 35.22
N SER A 3 -75.02 19.71 34.93
CA SER A 3 -74.08 19.36 33.86
C SER A 3 -72.68 19.23 34.45
N PHE A 4 -72.12 18.03 34.26
CA PHE A 4 -70.85 17.52 34.76
C PHE A 4 -69.66 18.22 34.08
N ARG A 5 -68.63 18.58 34.87
CA ARG A 5 -67.32 19.05 34.37
C ARG A 5 -66.41 17.84 34.17
N PHE A 6 -65.89 17.64 32.97
CA PHE A 6 -64.76 16.74 32.70
C PHE A 6 -63.48 17.56 32.60
N LEU A 7 -62.54 17.33 33.52
CA LEU A 7 -61.18 17.87 33.47
C LEU A 7 -60.30 16.79 32.82
N LEU A 8 -59.79 17.05 31.62
CA LEU A 8 -58.87 16.15 30.92
C LEU A 8 -57.44 16.44 31.42
N ALA A 9 -56.86 15.52 32.19
CA ALA A 9 -55.46 15.57 32.57
C ALA A 9 -54.61 14.93 31.47
N LEU A 10 -53.84 15.73 30.72
CA LEU A 10 -52.81 15.23 29.82
C LEU A 10 -51.59 14.79 30.65
N ILE A 11 -51.34 13.49 30.71
CA ILE A 11 -50.09 12.93 31.24
C ILE A 11 -49.10 12.86 30.07
N THR A 12 -48.12 13.77 30.04
CA THR A 12 -46.99 13.70 29.12
C THR A 12 -45.96 12.71 29.64
N LEU A 13 -45.99 11.48 29.13
CA LEU A 13 -44.99 10.46 29.37
C LEU A 13 -43.71 10.81 28.59
N SER A 14 -42.73 11.40 29.26
CA SER A 14 -41.42 11.70 28.66
C SER A 14 -40.56 10.44 28.67
N LEU A 15 -40.42 9.79 27.52
CA LEU A 15 -39.43 8.75 27.28
C LEU A 15 -38.03 9.39 27.28
N ALA A 16 -37.33 9.31 28.40
CA ALA A 16 -35.91 9.62 28.46
C ALA A 16 -35.12 8.52 27.74
N PHE A 17 -34.75 8.77 26.48
CA PHE A 17 -33.72 7.95 25.84
C PHE A 17 -32.39 8.22 26.56
N PRO A 18 -31.62 7.18 26.94
CA PRO A 18 -30.27 7.39 27.42
C PRO A 18 -29.50 8.05 26.28
N LEU A 19 -29.09 9.30 26.49
CA LEU A 19 -28.14 9.97 25.62
C LEU A 19 -26.92 9.05 25.54
N GLY A 20 -26.64 8.53 24.34
CA GLY A 20 -25.45 7.73 24.09
C GLY A 20 -24.23 8.48 24.60
N THR A 21 -23.32 7.77 25.25
CA THR A 21 -22.06 8.33 25.74
C THR A 21 -21.29 8.91 24.56
N VAL A 22 -21.33 10.23 24.39
CA VAL A 22 -20.50 10.93 23.41
C VAL A 22 -19.09 10.97 23.99
N ALA A 23 -18.09 10.65 23.16
CA ALA A 23 -16.70 10.77 23.55
C ALA A 23 -16.41 12.19 24.06
N GLN A 24 -15.83 12.29 25.26
CA GLN A 24 -15.41 13.58 25.78
C GLN A 24 -14.19 14.08 25.00
N PRO A 25 -14.13 15.39 24.69
CA PRO A 25 -12.95 15.97 24.06
C PRO A 25 -11.74 15.79 24.99
N ALA A 26 -10.61 15.44 24.38
CA ALA A 26 -9.35 15.28 25.10
C ALA A 26 -8.84 16.64 25.63
N PRO A 27 -7.99 16.66 26.69
CA PRO A 27 -7.50 17.90 27.31
C PRO A 27 -6.69 18.79 26.35
N GLU A 28 -6.61 20.10 26.61
CA GLU A 28 -6.08 21.15 25.70
C GLU A 28 -4.58 21.07 25.32
N ASN A 29 -3.85 20.00 25.67
CA ASN A 29 -2.44 19.86 25.28
C ASN A 29 -2.33 19.20 23.90
N GLU A 30 -2.55 20.00 22.85
CA GLU A 30 -2.51 19.57 21.45
C GLU A 30 -1.22 18.80 21.10
N ALA A 31 -0.04 19.26 21.56
CA ALA A 31 1.22 18.60 21.27
C ALA A 31 1.33 17.20 21.92
N ALA A 32 0.78 17.03 23.13
CA ALA A 32 0.71 15.72 23.76
C ALA A 32 -0.27 14.79 23.04
N LEU A 33 -1.44 15.32 22.64
CA LEU A 33 -2.45 14.56 21.89
C LEU A 33 -1.96 14.16 20.50
N LEU A 34 -1.23 15.05 19.81
CA LEU A 34 -0.63 14.73 18.51
C LEU A 34 0.39 13.60 18.64
N ARG A 35 1.25 13.64 19.67
CA ARG A 35 2.20 12.55 19.95
C ARG A 35 1.50 11.25 20.29
N GLU A 36 0.43 11.30 21.08
CA GLU A 36 -0.37 10.12 21.42
C GLU A 36 -1.07 9.55 20.19
N MET A 37 -1.67 10.40 19.36
CA MET A 37 -2.31 10.01 18.10
C MET A 37 -1.31 9.37 17.14
N LEU A 38 -0.12 9.95 16.99
CA LEU A 38 0.94 9.38 16.16
C LEU A 38 1.41 8.03 16.72
N ARG A 39 1.66 7.92 18.03
CA ARG A 39 2.00 6.63 18.64
C ARG A 39 0.92 5.59 18.42
N ALA A 40 -0.35 5.93 18.64
CA ALA A 40 -1.47 5.03 18.41
C ALA A 40 -1.59 4.62 16.93
N ARG A 41 -1.28 5.53 16.00
CA ARG A 41 -1.27 5.23 14.56
C ARG A 41 -0.17 4.24 14.18
N TYR A 42 1.01 4.38 14.78
CA TYR A 42 2.19 3.60 14.43
C TYR A 42 2.40 2.33 15.27
N ALA A 43 1.82 2.24 16.47
CA ALA A 43 2.01 1.15 17.44
C ALA A 43 0.67 0.53 17.88
N PHE A 44 -0.31 0.44 16.97
CA PHE A 44 -1.70 0.14 17.33
C PHE A 44 -1.88 -1.24 17.99
N ASP A 45 -1.08 -2.24 17.60
CA ASP A 45 -1.14 -3.60 18.12
C ASP A 45 -0.41 -3.80 19.47
N GLY A 46 0.28 -2.74 19.95
CA GLY A 46 1.02 -2.74 21.21
C GLY A 46 2.28 -3.61 21.22
N GLN A 47 2.69 -4.17 20.08
CA GLN A 47 3.87 -5.04 19.99
C GLN A 47 5.14 -4.27 19.60
N GLU A 48 4.99 -3.06 19.05
CA GLU A 48 6.11 -2.21 18.61
C GLU A 48 6.49 -1.17 19.67
N ASN A 49 7.79 -0.98 19.90
CA ASN A 49 8.27 0.18 20.64
C ASN A 49 8.47 1.34 19.67
N VAL A 50 7.65 2.39 19.82
CA VAL A 50 7.66 3.55 18.91
C VAL A 50 8.17 4.80 19.62
N GLN A 51 9.31 5.30 19.15
CA GLN A 51 9.90 6.55 19.59
C GLN A 51 9.64 7.65 18.55
N ILE A 52 9.09 8.78 19.01
CA ILE A 52 8.86 9.97 18.17
C ILE A 52 9.85 11.05 18.60
N LEU A 53 10.69 11.48 17.66
CA LEU A 53 11.79 12.42 17.87
C LEU A 53 11.54 13.69 17.06
N VAL A 54 11.01 14.73 17.70
CA VAL A 54 10.69 16.00 17.02
C VAL A 54 11.96 16.84 16.84
N GLY A 55 12.25 17.24 15.61
CA GLY A 55 13.42 18.04 15.25
C GLY A 55 14.77 17.34 15.46
N GLN A 56 14.76 16.02 15.57
CA GLN A 56 15.92 15.19 15.88
C GLN A 56 16.00 13.99 14.95
N LEU A 57 17.22 13.50 14.76
CA LEU A 57 17.51 12.22 14.13
C LEU A 57 17.55 11.12 15.20
N PRO A 58 17.39 9.84 14.83
CA PRO A 58 17.76 8.74 15.73
C PRO A 58 19.26 8.82 16.11
N GLU A 59 19.62 8.20 17.24
CA GLU A 59 21.01 8.21 17.74
C GLU A 59 22.00 7.49 16.79
N SER A 60 21.50 6.53 16.02
CA SER A 60 22.27 5.77 15.04
C SER A 60 21.50 5.63 13.73
N LEU A 61 22.21 5.81 12.61
CA LEU A 61 21.72 5.52 11.26
C LEU A 61 22.59 4.40 10.65
N PRO A 62 22.03 3.54 9.79
CA PRO A 62 22.81 2.53 9.08
C PRO A 62 23.76 3.20 8.06
N ASP A 63 24.96 2.63 7.93
CA ASP A 63 25.96 2.96 6.89
C ASP A 63 26.26 4.45 6.71
N ASP A 64 26.25 5.21 7.81
CA ASP A 64 26.45 6.66 7.83
C ASP A 64 25.58 7.39 6.77
N LEU A 65 24.31 6.96 6.62
CA LEU A 65 23.34 7.48 5.66
C LEU A 65 23.53 8.99 5.40
N PRO A 66 23.95 9.39 4.19
CA PRO A 66 24.17 10.80 3.90
C PRO A 66 22.83 11.53 3.97
N LEU A 67 22.81 12.70 4.59
CA LEU A 67 21.65 13.60 4.57
C LEU A 67 21.92 14.74 3.56
N PRO A 68 20.89 15.27 2.87
CA PRO A 68 21.09 16.39 1.96
C PRO A 68 21.67 17.60 2.71
N GLU A 69 22.60 18.31 2.05
CA GLU A 69 23.14 19.55 2.58
C GLU A 69 22.01 20.57 2.81
N GLU A 70 22.13 21.36 3.87
CA GLU A 70 21.15 22.41 4.25
C GLU A 70 19.73 21.90 4.58
N ALA A 71 19.50 20.58 4.63
CA ALA A 71 18.22 20.02 5.03
C ALA A 71 17.89 20.38 6.49
N GLN A 72 16.66 20.85 6.72
CA GLN A 72 16.13 21.06 8.05
C GLN A 72 15.42 19.80 8.54
N ILE A 73 15.89 19.24 9.67
CA ILE A 73 15.23 18.08 10.29
C ILE A 73 13.88 18.50 10.88
N ILE A 74 12.81 17.85 10.42
CA ILE A 74 11.47 17.99 11.00
C ILE A 74 11.32 17.02 12.17
N GLY A 75 11.82 15.80 12.00
CA GLY A 75 11.86 14.78 13.04
C GLY A 75 11.99 13.37 12.47
N SER A 76 11.94 12.38 13.35
CA SER A 76 11.96 10.96 13.00
C SER A 76 11.02 10.12 13.87
N ILE A 77 10.70 8.94 13.36
CA ILE A 77 9.94 7.90 14.04
C ILE A 77 10.77 6.62 13.98
N VAL A 78 11.09 6.05 15.13
CA VAL A 78 11.83 4.79 15.23
C VAL A 78 10.89 3.72 15.76
N LYS A 79 10.81 2.61 15.05
CA LYS A 79 10.06 1.41 15.42
C LYS A 79 11.05 0.28 15.66
N THR A 80 10.98 -0.33 16.83
CA THR A 80 11.78 -1.52 17.14
C THR A 80 10.91 -2.71 17.52
N GLY A 81 11.33 -3.91 17.10
CA GLY A 81 10.78 -5.18 17.56
C GLY A 81 9.48 -5.68 16.88
N SER A 82 9.24 -5.38 15.60
CA SER A 82 8.03 -5.85 14.90
C SER A 82 7.99 -7.40 14.77
N ILE A 83 6.85 -8.00 15.11
CA ILE A 83 6.66 -9.46 15.22
C ILE A 83 6.13 -10.05 13.91
N ALA A 84 7.04 -10.33 12.98
CA ALA A 84 6.99 -11.37 11.94
C ALA A 84 8.12 -11.08 10.93
N GLY A 85 9.38 -11.17 11.38
CA GLY A 85 10.55 -10.89 10.53
C GLY A 85 11.55 -9.90 11.10
N GLY A 86 11.24 -9.21 12.20
CA GLY A 86 12.25 -8.59 13.08
C GLY A 86 13.04 -7.42 12.49
N THR A 87 12.49 -6.65 11.55
CA THR A 87 13.18 -5.47 11.03
C THR A 87 12.83 -4.23 11.83
N ASP A 88 13.86 -3.51 12.28
CA ASP A 88 13.69 -2.17 12.81
C ASP A 88 13.40 -1.22 11.64
N SER A 89 12.46 -0.30 11.84
CA SER A 89 12.07 0.67 10.82
C SER A 89 12.23 2.08 11.35
N THR A 90 12.86 2.95 10.57
CA THR A 90 13.07 4.35 10.89
C THR A 90 12.52 5.23 9.77
N GLU A 91 11.63 6.15 10.10
CA GLU A 91 11.16 7.20 9.20
C GLU A 91 11.83 8.53 9.59
N ILE A 92 12.40 9.25 8.64
CA ILE A 92 13.00 10.58 8.83
C ILE A 92 12.31 11.55 7.88
N LEU A 93 11.88 12.68 8.42
CA LEU A 93 11.27 13.77 7.66
C LEU A 93 12.21 14.97 7.65
N LEU A 94 12.56 15.40 6.45
CA LEU A 94 13.41 16.55 6.20
C LEU A 94 12.67 17.59 5.37
N ARG A 95 12.95 18.87 5.63
CA ARG A 95 12.56 19.97 4.77
C ARG A 95 13.76 20.45 3.98
N VAL A 96 13.57 20.62 2.69
CA VAL A 96 14.62 21.07 1.75
C VAL A 96 14.08 22.19 0.86
N ASN A 97 14.94 23.08 0.40
CA ASN A 97 14.50 24.31 -0.29
C ASN A 97 14.18 24.12 -1.78
N GLN A 98 14.63 23.01 -2.37
CA GLN A 98 14.46 22.66 -3.77
C GLN A 98 13.04 22.13 -4.07
N SER A 99 12.69 21.97 -5.35
CA SER A 99 11.47 21.27 -5.74
C SER A 99 11.54 19.78 -5.39
N PRO A 100 10.41 19.06 -5.32
CA PRO A 100 10.41 17.61 -5.09
C PRO A 100 11.28 16.84 -6.09
N GLU A 101 11.17 17.15 -7.38
CA GLU A 101 11.91 16.49 -8.46
C GLU A 101 13.41 16.78 -8.38
N GLU A 102 13.79 18.04 -8.15
CA GLU A 102 15.18 18.44 -7.97
C GLU A 102 15.78 17.78 -6.71
N THR A 103 15.02 17.74 -5.62
CA THR A 103 15.43 17.08 -4.37
C THR A 103 15.71 15.60 -4.61
N TYR A 104 14.81 14.90 -5.28
CA TYR A 104 14.96 13.49 -5.59
C TYR A 104 16.22 13.24 -6.42
N SER A 105 16.39 13.96 -7.54
CA SER A 105 17.54 13.75 -8.42
C SER A 105 18.87 14.05 -7.74
N LEU A 106 18.95 15.12 -6.94
CA LEU A 106 20.16 15.46 -6.20
C LEU A 106 20.49 14.42 -5.13
N TYR A 107 19.48 14.00 -4.35
CA TYR A 107 19.69 13.04 -3.28
C TYR A 107 19.99 11.63 -3.79
N GLN A 108 19.34 11.22 -4.88
CA GLN A 108 19.69 9.99 -5.59
C GLN A 108 21.16 9.99 -6.02
N GLN A 109 21.64 11.07 -6.64
CA GLN A 109 23.05 11.16 -7.05
C GLN A 109 23.98 11.09 -5.84
N GLN A 110 23.67 11.79 -4.75
CA GLN A 110 24.44 11.75 -3.52
C GLN A 110 24.53 10.33 -2.94
N LEU A 111 23.42 9.58 -2.91
CA LEU A 111 23.39 8.19 -2.46
C LEU A 111 24.29 7.30 -3.33
N LEU A 112 24.19 7.44 -4.65
CA LEU A 112 25.01 6.68 -5.62
C LEU A 112 26.50 6.96 -5.44
N ASP A 113 26.88 8.23 -5.22
CA ASP A 113 28.27 8.63 -4.98
C ASP A 113 28.84 8.03 -3.68
N GLU A 114 27.99 7.80 -2.68
CA GLU A 114 28.31 7.14 -1.41
C GLU A 114 28.18 5.60 -1.48
N GLY A 115 28.00 5.04 -2.69
CA GLY A 115 28.00 3.60 -2.93
C GLY A 115 26.68 2.89 -2.64
N TRP A 116 25.60 3.63 -2.35
CA TRP A 116 24.26 3.03 -2.33
C TRP A 116 23.87 2.57 -3.73
N GLN A 117 23.15 1.48 -3.80
CA GLN A 117 22.71 0.90 -5.06
C GLN A 117 21.21 1.14 -5.23
N VAL A 118 20.79 1.52 -6.44
CA VAL A 118 19.36 1.55 -6.75
C VAL A 118 18.85 0.11 -6.67
N GLU A 119 17.82 -0.10 -5.88
CA GLU A 119 17.07 -1.34 -5.91
C GLU A 119 16.20 -1.27 -7.17
N GLU A 120 16.59 -2.05 -8.18
CA GLU A 120 15.77 -2.19 -9.37
C GLU A 120 14.44 -2.82 -8.96
N ALA A 121 13.37 -2.02 -9.05
CA ALA A 121 12.03 -2.59 -8.98
C ALA A 121 11.95 -3.61 -10.12
N PRO A 122 11.67 -4.89 -9.82
CA PRO A 122 11.48 -5.86 -10.87
C PRO A 122 10.37 -5.36 -11.79
N GLU A 123 10.52 -5.61 -13.08
CA GLU A 123 9.46 -5.32 -14.04
C GLU A 123 8.23 -6.13 -13.63
N ILE A 124 7.27 -5.45 -12.98
CA ILE A 124 6.00 -6.05 -12.63
C ILE A 124 5.16 -6.05 -13.91
N ASP A 125 5.40 -7.08 -14.72
CA ASP A 125 4.66 -7.32 -15.96
C ASP A 125 3.40 -8.14 -15.66
N GLY A 126 2.44 -7.54 -14.94
CA GLY A 126 1.28 -8.32 -14.51
C GLY A 126 0.15 -7.55 -13.86
N GLY A 127 -1.04 -8.16 -13.93
CA GLY A 127 -2.26 -7.62 -13.32
C GLY A 127 -3.00 -6.65 -14.24
N PHE A 128 -3.96 -5.91 -13.70
CA PHE A 128 -4.78 -5.01 -14.49
C PHE A 128 -3.99 -3.79 -14.94
N LEU A 129 -3.78 -3.66 -16.25
CA LEU A 129 -3.02 -2.56 -16.82
C LEU A 129 -3.93 -1.42 -17.27
N ALA A 130 -3.62 -0.19 -16.83
CA ALA A 130 -4.19 1.01 -17.44
C ALA A 130 -3.67 1.13 -18.88
N ARG A 131 -4.55 1.38 -19.87
CA ARG A 131 -4.17 1.49 -21.30
C ARG A 131 -3.06 2.51 -21.57
N ASP A 132 -2.93 3.51 -20.71
CA ASP A 132 -1.90 4.55 -20.82
C ASP A 132 -0.56 4.16 -20.17
N ALA A 133 -0.51 3.11 -19.35
CA ALA A 133 0.73 2.58 -18.78
C ALA A 133 1.56 1.77 -19.80
N VAL A 134 0.93 1.11 -20.77
CA VAL A 134 1.62 0.24 -21.75
C VAL A 134 2.51 1.02 -22.74
N ASN A 135 2.28 2.33 -22.91
CA ASN A 135 3.07 3.18 -23.82
C ASN A 135 3.71 4.40 -23.14
N SER A 136 3.63 4.49 -21.82
CA SER A 136 4.21 5.61 -21.08
C SER A 136 5.26 5.04 -20.13
N PRO A 137 6.57 5.27 -20.41
CA PRO A 137 7.66 4.68 -19.63
C PRO A 137 7.62 4.99 -18.13
N GLN A 138 6.76 5.89 -17.65
CA GLN A 138 6.68 6.29 -16.24
C GLN A 138 5.30 6.88 -15.89
N VAL A 139 4.21 6.10 -15.88
CA VAL A 139 2.98 6.51 -15.17
C VAL A 139 3.07 6.16 -13.69
N SER A 140 4.18 6.56 -13.06
CA SER A 140 4.22 6.91 -11.65
C SER A 140 3.90 8.40 -11.53
N SER A 141 2.72 8.82 -12.01
CA SER A 141 2.26 10.20 -11.89
C SER A 141 1.48 10.44 -10.59
N SER A 142 1.72 9.65 -9.54
CA SER A 142 1.64 10.24 -8.21
C SER A 142 2.72 11.32 -8.17
N ARG A 143 2.41 12.50 -7.64
CA ARG A 143 3.24 13.72 -7.69
C ARG A 143 4.51 13.64 -6.84
N ASN A 144 5.01 12.44 -6.61
CA ASN A 144 6.09 12.12 -5.71
C ASN A 144 7.10 11.29 -6.49
N SER A 145 8.33 11.79 -6.59
CA SER A 145 9.44 10.98 -7.03
C SER A 145 9.78 10.01 -5.89
N PHE A 146 9.65 8.71 -6.17
CA PHE A 146 9.99 7.64 -5.25
C PHE A 146 11.16 6.83 -5.78
N GLY A 147 11.95 6.26 -4.88
CA GLY A 147 13.05 5.35 -5.23
C GLY A 147 13.35 4.43 -4.06
N SER A 148 13.86 3.23 -4.35
CA SER A 148 14.35 2.30 -3.34
C SER A 148 15.85 2.06 -3.56
N PHE A 149 16.59 1.94 -2.46
CA PHE A 149 18.04 1.81 -2.46
C PHE A 149 18.48 0.79 -1.43
N CYS A 150 19.57 0.12 -1.72
CA CYS A 150 20.24 -0.76 -0.77
C CYS A 150 21.50 -0.08 -0.24
N SER A 151 21.73 -0.29 1.05
CA SER A 151 22.93 0.23 1.68
C SER A 151 24.20 -0.48 1.20
N PRO A 152 25.37 0.19 1.22
CA PRO A 152 26.63 -0.40 0.77
C PRO A 152 27.02 -1.67 1.52
N SER A 153 26.68 -1.76 2.81
CA SER A 153 26.93 -2.95 3.63
C SER A 153 25.86 -4.03 3.50
N GLN A 154 24.80 -3.79 2.71
CA GLN A 154 23.69 -4.72 2.51
C GLN A 154 22.97 -5.07 3.81
N THR A 155 22.77 -4.06 4.67
CA THR A 155 22.10 -4.23 5.97
C THR A 155 20.83 -3.39 6.11
N ALA A 156 20.55 -2.48 5.16
CA ALA A 156 19.36 -1.66 5.16
C ALA A 156 18.80 -1.43 3.75
N HIS A 157 17.47 -1.36 3.67
CA HIS A 157 16.75 -0.79 2.53
C HIS A 157 16.33 0.65 2.87
N LEU A 158 16.52 1.56 1.92
CA LEU A 158 16.10 2.95 2.01
C LEU A 158 15.07 3.24 0.92
N TYR A 159 13.88 3.64 1.35
CA TYR A 159 12.86 4.21 0.47
C TYR A 159 12.90 5.73 0.59
N ILE A 160 12.97 6.41 -0.54
CA ILE A 160 12.90 7.87 -0.63
C ILE A 160 11.57 8.27 -1.26
N ASP A 161 10.95 9.30 -0.70
CA ASP A 161 9.71 9.88 -1.19
C ASP A 161 9.81 11.40 -1.04
N THR A 162 9.46 12.14 -2.09
CA THR A 162 9.50 13.60 -2.10
C THR A 162 8.10 14.15 -2.37
N ALA A 163 7.72 15.19 -1.65
CA ALA A 163 6.44 15.85 -1.84
C ALA A 163 6.55 17.36 -1.66
N GLN A 164 5.71 18.12 -2.37
CA GLN A 164 5.59 19.55 -2.12
C GLN A 164 4.99 19.78 -0.73
N SER A 165 5.61 20.65 0.08
CA SER A 165 5.00 21.08 1.35
C SER A 165 3.69 21.83 1.10
N GLN A 166 2.69 21.59 1.94
CA GLN A 166 1.41 22.31 1.86
C GLN A 166 1.47 23.73 2.43
N THR A 167 2.54 24.07 3.16
CA THR A 167 2.62 25.33 3.94
C THR A 167 3.56 26.36 3.34
N ASN A 168 4.41 25.97 2.40
CA ASN A 168 5.43 26.80 1.77
C ASN A 168 5.93 26.14 0.48
N SER A 169 6.81 26.83 -0.25
CA SER A 169 7.38 26.34 -1.52
C SER A 169 8.49 25.29 -1.37
N SER A 170 8.85 24.88 -0.15
CA SER A 170 9.88 23.84 0.08
C SER A 170 9.34 22.43 -0.19
N ALA A 171 10.21 21.49 -0.54
CA ALA A 171 9.87 20.07 -0.56
C ALA A 171 10.04 19.42 0.83
N ILE A 172 9.32 18.33 1.03
CA ILE A 172 9.50 17.38 2.12
C ILE A 172 10.15 16.14 1.54
N LEU A 173 11.30 15.76 2.09
CA LEU A 173 11.96 14.50 1.80
C LEU A 173 11.68 13.55 2.97
N LYS A 174 11.02 12.44 2.66
CA LYS A 174 10.76 11.33 3.59
C LYS A 174 11.72 10.20 3.26
N LEU A 175 12.46 9.77 4.26
CA LEU A 175 13.36 8.62 4.21
C LEU A 175 12.77 7.52 5.09
N THR A 176 12.54 6.34 4.54
CA THR A 176 12.12 5.16 5.31
C THR A 176 13.21 4.11 5.22
N LEU A 177 13.86 3.84 6.34
CA LEU A 177 14.93 2.86 6.48
C LEU A 177 14.39 1.61 7.15
N ASN A 178 14.57 0.47 6.52
CA ASN A 178 14.28 -0.83 7.12
C ASN A 178 15.59 -1.59 7.27
N SER A 179 16.02 -1.79 8.52
CA SER A 179 17.23 -2.52 8.83
C SER A 179 16.92 -4.02 8.83
N VAL A 180 17.68 -4.77 8.05
CA VAL A 180 17.60 -6.24 7.99
C VAL A 180 18.54 -6.79 9.06
N TYR A 181 18.14 -6.69 10.33
CA TYR A 181 18.87 -7.30 11.42
C TYR A 181 18.29 -8.66 11.77
N SER A 182 18.99 -9.73 11.40
CA SER A 182 18.69 -11.08 11.87
C SER A 182 19.89 -11.63 12.64
N GLU A 183 19.90 -11.43 13.95
CA GLU A 183 20.89 -12.04 14.86
C GLU A 183 20.78 -13.58 14.91
N THR A 184 19.62 -14.13 14.49
CA THR A 184 19.24 -15.53 14.74
C THR A 184 19.06 -16.39 13.49
N GLN A 185 19.05 -15.81 12.29
CA GLN A 185 19.03 -16.55 11.03
C GLN A 185 19.95 -15.91 9.98
N PRO A 186 21.14 -16.49 9.71
CA PRO A 186 21.89 -16.20 8.51
C PRO A 186 21.24 -16.99 7.37
N LEU A 187 20.05 -16.58 6.96
CA LEU A 187 19.38 -17.23 5.83
C LEU A 187 19.08 -16.13 4.83
N PHE A 188 19.70 -16.30 3.66
CA PHE A 188 19.73 -15.44 2.48
C PHE A 188 20.84 -14.37 2.51
N PRO A 189 21.80 -14.42 1.55
CA PRO A 189 22.58 -13.24 1.25
C PRO A 189 21.60 -12.13 0.92
N PHE A 190 21.76 -10.97 1.57
CA PHE A 190 21.03 -9.79 1.19
C PHE A 190 21.42 -9.47 -0.25
N GLU A 191 20.51 -9.66 -1.20
CA GLU A 191 20.72 -9.20 -2.56
C GLU A 191 20.09 -7.82 -2.70
N CYS A 192 20.77 -6.90 -3.40
CA CYS A 192 20.17 -5.63 -3.78
C CYS A 192 19.25 -5.82 -4.99
N SER A 193 18.30 -6.70 -4.78
CA SER A 193 17.25 -7.17 -5.66
C SER A 193 16.36 -7.91 -4.70
N LEU A 194 15.04 -7.71 -4.78
CA LEU A 194 14.15 -8.34 -3.83
C LEU A 194 14.33 -9.87 -3.79
N GLY A 195 14.99 -10.51 -4.78
CA GLY A 195 15.15 -11.98 -4.82
C GLY A 195 13.81 -12.70 -4.78
N ILE A 196 12.73 -11.93 -4.87
CA ILE A 196 11.36 -12.37 -4.87
C ILE A 196 11.16 -12.89 -6.27
N GLU A 197 10.93 -14.18 -6.34
CA GLU A 197 10.41 -14.75 -7.54
C GLU A 197 8.92 -14.45 -7.56
N TYR A 198 8.53 -13.52 -8.44
CA TYR A 198 7.17 -13.01 -8.46
C TYR A 198 6.23 -14.10 -8.92
N ALA A 199 5.13 -14.27 -8.19
CA ALA A 199 4.05 -15.09 -8.67
C ALA A 199 3.61 -14.57 -10.06
N PRO A 200 3.60 -15.43 -11.09
CA PRO A 200 3.44 -14.97 -12.46
C PRO A 200 1.97 -14.58 -12.69
N LEU A 201 1.75 -13.28 -12.76
CA LEU A 201 0.46 -12.69 -13.05
C LEU A 201 0.55 -12.12 -14.48
N PRO A 202 -0.26 -12.57 -15.46
CA PRO A 202 -0.18 -12.01 -16.80
C PRO A 202 -0.67 -10.57 -16.81
N ALA A 203 -0.20 -9.80 -17.79
CA ALA A 203 -0.75 -8.50 -18.13
C ALA A 203 -2.22 -8.62 -18.57
N LEU A 204 -3.13 -8.02 -17.81
CA LEU A 204 -4.57 -7.99 -18.08
C LEU A 204 -4.96 -6.63 -18.65
N THR A 205 -5.10 -6.59 -19.96
CA THR A 205 -5.48 -5.39 -20.71
C THR A 205 -6.98 -5.12 -20.64
N LEU A 206 -7.34 -3.84 -20.59
CA LEU A 206 -8.72 -3.39 -20.60
C LEU A 206 -9.44 -3.75 -21.92
N PRO A 207 -10.75 -4.01 -21.89
CA PRO A 207 -11.56 -4.09 -23.09
C PRO A 207 -11.50 -2.83 -23.94
N ALA A 208 -11.88 -2.94 -25.21
CA ALA A 208 -12.02 -1.78 -26.08
C ALA A 208 -13.02 -0.78 -25.48
N ASN A 209 -12.65 0.51 -25.47
CA ASN A 209 -13.43 1.64 -24.92
C ASN A 209 -13.67 1.64 -23.40
N ALA A 210 -13.19 0.64 -22.65
CA ALA A 210 -13.20 0.69 -21.20
C ALA A 210 -12.21 1.73 -20.66
N LYS A 211 -12.52 2.31 -19.50
CA LYS A 211 -11.66 3.26 -18.79
C LYS A 211 -11.20 2.68 -17.46
N PHE A 212 -9.94 2.94 -17.14
CA PHE A 212 -9.39 2.68 -15.81
C PHE A 212 -9.77 3.84 -14.89
N ILE A 213 -10.51 3.58 -13.81
CA ILE A 213 -10.95 4.63 -12.87
C ILE A 213 -9.98 4.76 -11.71
N SER A 214 -9.64 3.63 -11.07
CA SER A 214 -8.76 3.57 -9.90
C SER A 214 -8.27 2.13 -9.66
N GLY A 215 -7.36 1.94 -8.70
CA GLY A 215 -6.74 0.64 -8.42
C GLY A 215 -5.41 0.51 -9.15
N GLY A 216 -5.04 -0.72 -9.55
CA GLY A 216 -3.77 -1.03 -10.19
C GLY A 216 -2.66 -1.26 -9.17
N SER A 217 -3.04 -1.39 -7.90
CA SER A 217 -2.12 -1.88 -6.88
C SER A 217 -1.97 -3.38 -7.11
N SER A 218 -0.72 -3.82 -7.20
CA SER A 218 -0.41 -5.22 -7.26
C SER A 218 0.52 -5.55 -6.10
N SER A 219 0.18 -6.59 -5.36
CA SER A 219 0.99 -7.09 -4.24
C SER A 219 1.59 -8.42 -4.66
N PHE A 220 2.87 -8.61 -4.40
CA PHE A 220 3.59 -9.82 -4.77
C PHE A 220 4.43 -10.35 -3.62
N SER A 221 4.57 -11.66 -3.61
CA SER A 221 5.43 -12.44 -2.74
C SER A 221 5.78 -13.75 -3.46
N ASN A 222 6.66 -14.54 -2.87
CA ASN A 222 7.09 -15.83 -3.43
C ASN A 222 5.95 -16.86 -3.61
N ASP A 223 4.85 -16.72 -2.87
CA ASP A 223 3.76 -17.68 -2.81
C ASP A 223 2.42 -17.10 -3.25
N GLU A 224 2.37 -15.80 -3.52
CA GLU A 224 1.13 -15.09 -3.78
C GLU A 224 1.38 -13.83 -4.59
N ALA A 225 0.46 -13.55 -5.51
CA ALA A 225 0.26 -12.20 -6.00
C ALA A 225 -1.21 -11.85 -6.11
N SER A 226 -1.51 -10.56 -6.09
CA SER A 226 -2.84 -10.04 -6.36
C SER A 226 -2.77 -8.73 -7.12
N SER A 227 -3.84 -8.41 -7.83
CA SER A 227 -4.02 -7.13 -8.52
C SER A 227 -5.50 -6.77 -8.51
N ASP A 228 -5.80 -5.49 -8.30
CA ASP A 228 -7.16 -4.95 -8.33
C ASP A 228 -7.30 -3.80 -9.35
N ALA A 229 -8.52 -3.57 -9.81
CA ALA A 229 -8.87 -2.40 -10.61
C ALA A 229 -10.35 -2.04 -10.49
N VAL A 230 -10.66 -0.76 -10.68
CA VAL A 230 -12.01 -0.27 -10.95
C VAL A 230 -12.08 0.12 -12.42
N ILE A 231 -13.00 -0.51 -13.14
CA ILE A 231 -13.13 -0.40 -14.58
C ILE A 231 -14.51 0.15 -14.91
N GLU A 232 -14.56 1.20 -15.74
CA GLU A 232 -15.79 1.71 -16.34
C GLU A 232 -15.90 1.17 -17.78
N THR A 233 -17.02 0.53 -18.12
CA THR A 233 -17.22 -0.10 -19.44
C THR A 233 -18.70 -0.30 -19.76
N ASP A 234 -19.06 -0.27 -21.04
CA ASP A 234 -20.41 -0.60 -21.53
C ASP A 234 -20.67 -2.13 -21.60
N LEU A 235 -19.68 -2.94 -21.22
CA LEU A 235 -19.82 -4.39 -21.13
C LEU A 235 -20.55 -4.78 -19.85
N ASP A 236 -21.42 -5.79 -19.93
CA ASP A 236 -21.97 -6.44 -18.74
C ASP A 236 -20.89 -7.28 -18.00
N ALA A 237 -21.20 -7.68 -16.76
CA ALA A 237 -20.29 -8.46 -15.92
C ALA A 237 -19.81 -9.75 -16.60
N GLU A 238 -20.72 -10.43 -17.31
CA GLU A 238 -20.43 -11.69 -18.01
C GLU A 238 -19.44 -11.48 -19.17
N SER A 239 -19.65 -10.45 -19.98
CA SER A 239 -18.76 -10.09 -21.08
C SER A 239 -17.40 -9.65 -20.56
N LEU A 240 -17.36 -8.92 -19.44
CA LEU A 240 -16.12 -8.49 -18.82
C LEU A 240 -15.33 -9.67 -18.24
N ILE A 241 -15.97 -10.64 -17.58
CA ILE A 241 -15.27 -11.84 -17.10
C ILE A 241 -14.77 -12.70 -18.25
N ASN A 242 -15.54 -12.82 -19.34
CA ASN A 242 -15.12 -13.55 -20.53
C ASN A 242 -13.94 -12.88 -21.23
N HIS A 243 -13.88 -11.54 -21.25
CA HIS A 243 -12.74 -10.80 -21.78
C HIS A 243 -11.44 -11.15 -21.03
N TYR A 244 -11.47 -11.17 -19.70
CA TYR A 244 -10.29 -11.53 -18.90
C TYR A 244 -9.99 -13.03 -18.93
N ALA A 245 -11.02 -13.88 -18.94
CA ALA A 245 -10.88 -15.33 -19.11
C ALA A 245 -10.11 -15.68 -20.38
N ASN A 246 -10.41 -15.00 -21.50
CA ASN A 246 -9.69 -15.19 -22.75
C ASN A 246 -8.20 -14.81 -22.64
N GLN A 247 -7.88 -13.74 -21.91
CA GLN A 247 -6.48 -13.33 -21.70
C GLN A 247 -5.73 -14.35 -20.83
N LEU A 248 -6.37 -14.85 -19.76
CA LEU A 248 -5.79 -15.89 -18.91
C LEU A 248 -5.55 -17.19 -19.71
N GLN A 249 -6.50 -17.61 -20.55
CA GLN A 249 -6.31 -18.77 -21.44
C GLN A 249 -5.17 -18.58 -22.44
N GLN A 250 -5.03 -17.37 -23.01
CA GLN A 250 -3.91 -17.04 -23.90
C GLN A 250 -2.56 -17.06 -23.18
N ALA A 251 -2.55 -16.74 -21.89
CA ALA A 251 -1.39 -16.89 -21.00
C ALA A 251 -1.14 -18.35 -20.56
N GLY A 252 -1.89 -19.33 -21.10
CA GLY A 252 -1.71 -20.75 -20.80
C GLY A 252 -2.45 -21.23 -19.54
N TRP A 253 -3.30 -20.41 -18.94
CA TRP A 253 -4.05 -20.81 -17.76
C TRP A 253 -5.25 -21.68 -18.12
N THR A 254 -5.51 -22.69 -17.29
CA THR A 254 -6.64 -23.59 -17.45
C THR A 254 -7.74 -23.23 -16.47
N GLN A 255 -8.96 -23.04 -16.99
CA GLN A 255 -10.14 -22.76 -16.20
C GLN A 255 -10.58 -24.01 -15.44
N VAL A 256 -10.71 -23.91 -14.13
CA VAL A 256 -11.16 -24.99 -13.26
C VAL A 256 -12.66 -24.90 -13.03
N GLU A 257 -13.16 -23.69 -12.76
CA GLU A 257 -14.56 -23.46 -12.39
C GLU A 257 -14.98 -22.03 -12.75
N THR A 258 -16.26 -21.81 -13.01
CA THR A 258 -16.85 -20.47 -13.12
C THR A 258 -18.23 -20.47 -12.51
N SER A 259 -18.55 -19.40 -11.79
CA SER A 259 -19.86 -19.18 -11.20
C SER A 259 -20.59 -18.07 -11.95
N GLU A 260 -21.91 -18.03 -11.79
CA GLU A 260 -22.76 -16.99 -12.35
C GLU A 260 -22.51 -15.59 -11.72
N VAL A 261 -21.75 -15.51 -10.62
CA VAL A 261 -21.58 -14.28 -9.82
C VAL A 261 -20.26 -13.56 -10.17
N GLY A 262 -19.85 -13.59 -11.44
CA GLY A 262 -18.63 -12.91 -11.88
C GLY A 262 -17.36 -13.44 -11.22
N LEU A 263 -17.31 -14.74 -10.90
CA LEU A 263 -16.15 -15.39 -10.30
C LEU A 263 -15.67 -16.55 -11.16
N SER A 264 -14.37 -16.64 -11.39
CA SER A 264 -13.74 -17.78 -12.07
C SER A 264 -12.48 -18.24 -11.35
N ARG A 265 -12.26 -19.56 -11.35
CA ARG A 265 -11.08 -20.21 -10.75
C ARG A 265 -10.22 -20.81 -11.84
N TRP A 266 -8.91 -20.67 -11.66
CA TRP A 266 -7.92 -21.06 -12.66
C TRP A 266 -6.76 -21.81 -12.03
N SER A 267 -6.06 -22.57 -12.87
CA SER A 267 -4.81 -23.23 -12.52
C SER A 267 -3.81 -23.14 -13.66
N PHE A 268 -2.53 -23.02 -13.33
CA PHE A 268 -1.45 -23.02 -14.31
C PHE A 268 -0.15 -23.50 -13.65
N GLN A 269 0.87 -23.77 -14.47
CA GLN A 269 2.24 -24.00 -14.02
C GLN A 269 3.13 -22.88 -14.53
N ASP A 270 4.06 -22.43 -13.70
CA ASP A 270 5.06 -21.47 -14.13
C ASP A 270 6.23 -22.14 -14.87
N GLU A 271 7.21 -21.34 -15.29
CA GLU A 271 8.37 -21.82 -16.05
C GLU A 271 9.22 -22.86 -15.28
N GLU A 272 9.16 -22.83 -13.95
CA GLU A 272 9.83 -23.79 -13.07
C GLU A 272 8.99 -25.04 -12.81
N GLY A 273 7.77 -25.11 -13.37
CA GLY A 273 6.83 -26.23 -13.21
C GLY A 273 6.09 -26.24 -11.88
N ARG A 274 6.03 -25.12 -11.16
CA ARG A 274 5.32 -25.02 -9.88
C ARG A 274 3.84 -24.79 -10.13
N ASP A 275 3.00 -25.45 -9.34
CA ASP A 275 1.55 -25.38 -9.48
C ASP A 275 0.96 -24.15 -8.80
N TRP A 276 0.13 -23.41 -9.54
CA TRP A 276 -0.57 -22.24 -9.05
C TRP A 276 -2.09 -22.41 -9.14
N GLN A 277 -2.79 -21.74 -8.24
CA GLN A 277 -4.24 -21.58 -8.26
C GLN A 277 -4.56 -20.10 -8.31
N SER A 278 -5.63 -19.74 -9.00
CA SER A 278 -6.06 -18.35 -9.09
C SER A 278 -7.56 -18.19 -8.93
N LEU A 279 -7.92 -17.00 -8.47
CA LEU A 279 -9.27 -16.49 -8.37
C LEU A 279 -9.35 -15.16 -9.12
N LEU A 280 -10.27 -15.06 -10.07
CA LEU A 280 -10.67 -13.82 -10.72
C LEU A 280 -12.09 -13.48 -10.27
N ILE A 281 -12.30 -12.24 -9.81
CA ILE A 281 -13.58 -11.69 -9.37
C ILE A 281 -13.85 -10.42 -10.15
N ILE A 282 -15.09 -10.27 -10.61
CA ILE A 282 -15.63 -9.07 -11.24
C ILE A 282 -17.00 -8.81 -10.61
N ALA A 283 -17.15 -7.68 -9.96
CA ALA A 283 -18.36 -7.31 -9.24
C ALA A 283 -18.82 -5.90 -9.62
N GLU A 284 -20.11 -5.75 -9.90
CA GLU A 284 -20.75 -4.44 -10.06
C GLU A 284 -20.61 -3.62 -8.76
N ILE A 285 -20.30 -2.34 -8.89
CA ILE A 285 -20.26 -1.43 -7.74
C ILE A 285 -21.68 -0.91 -7.46
N PRO A 286 -22.28 -1.22 -6.30
CA PRO A 286 -23.66 -0.83 -6.03
C PRO A 286 -23.86 0.69 -6.09
N GLY A 287 -24.81 1.12 -6.90
CA GLY A 287 -25.17 2.54 -7.04
C GLY A 287 -24.28 3.34 -8.01
N ILE A 288 -23.32 2.71 -8.68
CA ILE A 288 -22.50 3.33 -9.72
C ILE A 288 -22.65 2.51 -11.01
N PRO A 289 -23.46 2.97 -11.98
CA PRO A 289 -23.68 2.22 -13.21
C PRO A 289 -22.36 2.07 -13.99
N ASP A 290 -22.26 0.97 -14.75
CA ASP A 290 -21.18 0.69 -15.69
C ASP A 290 -19.76 0.61 -15.06
N GLN A 291 -19.68 0.53 -13.72
CA GLN A 291 -18.42 0.38 -12.99
C GLN A 291 -18.31 -0.96 -12.25
N TYR A 292 -17.16 -1.59 -12.42
CA TYR A 292 -16.87 -2.92 -11.90
C TYR A 292 -15.59 -2.89 -11.06
N ALA A 293 -15.67 -3.43 -9.84
CA ALA A 293 -14.51 -3.81 -9.07
C ALA A 293 -14.00 -5.16 -9.60
N SER A 294 -12.74 -5.19 -10.00
CA SER A 294 -12.06 -6.36 -10.55
C SER A 294 -10.89 -6.73 -9.66
N TYR A 295 -10.71 -8.02 -9.41
CA TYR A 295 -9.66 -8.53 -8.54
C TYR A 295 -9.17 -9.87 -9.06
N VAL A 296 -7.85 -10.03 -9.14
CA VAL A 296 -7.21 -11.31 -9.45
C VAL A 296 -6.21 -11.62 -8.34
N ARG A 297 -6.18 -12.89 -7.91
CA ARG A 297 -5.21 -13.40 -6.95
C ARG A 297 -4.66 -14.72 -7.45
N VAL A 298 -3.37 -14.93 -7.29
CA VAL A 298 -2.69 -16.21 -7.52
C VAL A 298 -2.06 -16.68 -6.23
N LEU A 299 -2.11 -17.98 -5.98
CA LEU A 299 -1.58 -18.64 -4.79
C LEU A 299 -0.83 -19.90 -5.22
N ARG A 300 0.40 -20.07 -4.73
CA ARG A 300 1.19 -21.27 -4.98
C ARG A 300 0.57 -22.43 -4.22
N ARG A 301 0.37 -23.55 -4.90
CA ARG A 301 -0.14 -24.76 -4.25
C ARG A 301 1.03 -25.43 -3.53
N SER A 302 0.97 -25.48 -2.20
CA SER A 302 1.96 -26.25 -1.44
C SER A 302 1.87 -27.74 -1.80
N PRO A 303 3.00 -28.46 -2.00
CA PRO A 303 2.99 -29.86 -2.42
C PRO A 303 2.31 -30.85 -1.44
N ASN A 304 1.96 -30.42 -0.22
CA ASN A 304 1.54 -31.32 0.86
C ASN A 304 0.04 -31.28 1.24
N ASN A 305 -0.83 -30.64 0.45
CA ASN A 305 -2.28 -30.69 0.68
C ASN A 305 -2.99 -31.46 -0.45
N SER A 306 -2.97 -32.78 -0.33
CA SER A 306 -3.79 -33.75 -1.06
C SER A 306 -4.57 -34.61 -0.07
#